data_AF-A0A8T0PJQ6-F1
#
_entry.id   AF-A0A8T0PJQ6-F1
#
_cell.length_a   1.000
_cell.length_b   1.000
_cell.length_c   1.000
_cell.angle_alpha   90.00
_cell.angle_beta   90.00
_cell.angle_gamma   90.00
#
_symmetry.space_group_name_H-M   'P 1'
#
loop_
_entity.id
_entity.type
_entity.pdbx_description
1 polymer ?
#
loop_
_entity_poly.entity_id
_entity_poly.type
_entity_poly.pdbx_seq_one_letter_code
_entity_poly.pdbx_strand_id
1 'polypeptide(L)'
;MEQKEKVLLHCIAFTERGTPPIAVHRDSVCCETVRAVPNREMRCIVELLTDEEKKKKYDVHRILALKLICGQRSPPAPKQNKIIV
;
A
#
# COMPACT_ATOMS: atom_id res chain seq x y z
N MET A 1 8.40 -8.09 13.67
CA MET A 1 8.12 -8.55 12.29
C MET A 1 6.69 -8.25 11.83
N GLU A 2 5.74 -7.96 12.73
CA GLU A 2 4.33 -7.72 12.42
C GLU A 2 4.04 -6.68 11.31
N GLN A 3 4.87 -5.64 11.16
CA GLN A 3 4.65 -4.61 10.14
C GLN A 3 4.82 -5.13 8.71
N LYS A 4 5.81 -6.00 8.47
CA LYS A 4 6.00 -6.67 7.17
C LYS A 4 4.75 -7.46 6.82
N GLU A 5 4.31 -8.31 7.73
CA GLU A 5 3.18 -9.22 7.50
C GLU A 5 1.90 -8.45 7.21
N LYS A 6 1.62 -7.38 7.98
CA LYS A 6 0.44 -6.55 7.75
C LYS A 6 0.46 -5.86 6.38
N VAL A 7 1.60 -5.27 5.98
CA VAL A 7 1.72 -4.60 4.67
C VAL A 7 1.54 -5.62 3.55
N LEU A 8 2.23 -6.76 3.60
CA LEU A 8 2.16 -7.77 2.55
C LEU A 8 0.78 -8.43 2.47
N LEU A 9 0.10 -8.64 3.61
CA LEU A 9 -1.26 -9.18 3.64
C LEU A 9 -2.27 -8.21 3.02
N HIS A 10 -2.30 -6.96 3.48
CA HIS A 10 -3.31 -6.00 3.03
C HIS A 10 -3.05 -5.44 1.64
N CYS A 11 -1.80 -5.46 1.18
CA CYS A 11 -1.40 -4.97 -0.14
C CYS A 11 -1.11 -6.11 -1.13
N ILE A 12 -1.45 -7.38 -0.83
CA ILE A 12 -1.06 -8.53 -1.65
C ILE A 12 -1.51 -8.41 -3.10
N ALA A 13 -2.75 -7.95 -3.33
CA ALA A 13 -3.29 -7.79 -4.68
C ALA A 13 -2.39 -6.89 -5.56
N PHE A 14 -1.79 -5.85 -4.98
CA PHE A 14 -0.87 -4.97 -5.69
C PHE A 14 0.56 -5.52 -5.74
N THR A 15 1.04 -6.05 -4.62
CA THR A 15 2.46 -6.40 -4.41
C THR A 15 2.84 -7.79 -4.90
N GLU A 16 1.89 -8.69 -5.12
CA GLU A 16 2.14 -10.02 -5.63
C GLU A 16 2.62 -9.99 -7.09
N ARG A 17 3.64 -10.80 -7.38
CA ARG A 17 4.22 -10.90 -8.73
C ARG A 17 3.22 -11.59 -9.66
N GLY A 18 3.08 -11.05 -10.87
CA GLY A 18 2.18 -11.60 -11.89
C GLY A 18 0.74 -11.09 -11.79
N THR A 19 0.39 -10.30 -10.77
CA THR A 19 -0.92 -9.64 -10.75
C THR A 19 -0.98 -8.53 -11.80
N PRO A 20 -2.13 -8.33 -12.46
CA PRO A 20 -2.32 -7.22 -13.38
C PRO A 20 -2.07 -5.87 -12.69
N PRO A 21 -1.84 -4.78 -13.45
CA PRO A 21 -1.64 -3.46 -12.88
C PRO A 21 -2.95 -2.94 -12.25
N ILE A 22 -3.22 -3.33 -11.02
CA ILE A 22 -4.35 -2.87 -10.23
C ILE A 22 -3.96 -1.59 -9.48
N ALA A 23 -4.83 -0.58 -9.50
CA ALA A 23 -4.63 0.63 -8.73
C ALA A 23 -4.91 0.38 -7.25
N VAL A 24 -4.08 0.94 -6.36
CA VAL A 24 -4.34 0.95 -4.91
C VAL A 24 -5.12 2.20 -4.57
N HIS A 25 -6.32 2.03 -4.01
CA HIS A 25 -7.12 3.15 -3.52
C HIS A 25 -6.46 3.78 -2.29
N ARG A 26 -6.33 5.11 -2.25
CA ARG A 26 -5.60 5.85 -1.18
C ARG A 26 -6.19 5.66 0.22
N ASP A 27 -7.49 5.41 0.25
CA ASP A 27 -8.26 5.19 1.49
C ASP A 27 -8.50 3.69 1.78
N SER A 28 -7.84 2.79 1.05
CA SER A 28 -7.88 1.34 1.33
C SER A 28 -7.09 0.97 2.58
N VAL A 29 -7.43 -0.20 3.16
CA VAL A 29 -6.69 -0.80 4.29
C VAL A 29 -5.21 -0.99 3.97
N CYS A 30 -4.86 -1.28 2.71
CA CYS A 30 -3.46 -1.32 2.27
C CYS A 30 -2.74 0.01 2.56
N CYS A 31 -3.30 1.12 2.09
CA CYS A 31 -2.68 2.43 2.31
C CYS A 31 -2.75 2.91 3.76
N GLU A 32 -3.74 2.50 4.53
CA GLU A 32 -3.74 2.74 5.99
C GLU A 32 -2.58 2.03 6.68
N THR A 33 -2.35 0.77 6.32
CA THR A 33 -1.25 -0.02 6.86
C THR A 33 0.11 0.58 6.47
N VAL A 34 0.27 0.99 5.21
CA VAL A 34 1.49 1.69 4.74
C VAL A 34 1.71 2.99 5.50
N ARG A 35 0.65 3.78 5.74
CA ARG A 35 0.72 5.03 6.51
C ARG A 35 1.09 4.81 7.98
N ALA A 36 0.84 3.62 8.53
CA ALA A 36 1.26 3.24 9.88
C ALA A 36 2.76 2.85 9.98
N VAL A 37 3.44 2.64 8.85
CA VAL A 37 4.89 2.44 8.84
C VAL A 37 5.60 3.80 9.04
N PRO A 38 6.55 3.94 9.97
CA PRO A 38 7.30 5.18 10.17
C PRO A 38 7.89 5.70 8.87
N ASN A 39 7.62 6.97 8.54
CA ASN A 39 8.03 7.61 7.28
C ASN A 39 7.63 6.88 5.98
N ARG A 40 6.69 5.92 6.08
CA ARG A 40 6.34 4.99 5.00
C ARG A 40 7.60 4.33 4.42
N GLU A 41 8.53 3.95 5.29
CA GLU A 41 9.79 3.34 4.87
C GLU A 41 9.53 1.90 4.37
N MET A 42 9.38 1.76 3.05
CA MET A 42 9.10 0.48 2.40
C MET A 42 10.36 -0.33 2.08
N ARG A 43 11.57 0.27 2.15
CA ARG A 43 12.83 -0.47 1.97
C ARG A 43 13.03 -1.45 3.11
N CYS A 44 12.71 -1.07 4.35
CA CYS A 44 12.72 -1.97 5.50
C CYS A 44 11.82 -3.20 5.26
N ILE A 45 10.64 -3.01 4.64
CA ILE A 45 9.73 -4.12 4.31
C ILE A 45 10.37 -5.07 3.29
N VAL A 46 11.04 -4.51 2.27
CA VAL A 46 11.76 -5.28 1.25
C VAL A 46 12.96 -6.02 1.83
N GLU A 47 13.72 -5.39 2.73
CA GLU A 47 14.88 -6.00 3.39
C GLU A 47 14.48 -7.20 4.27
N LEU A 48 13.29 -7.15 4.86
CA LEU A 48 12.73 -8.26 5.63
C LEU A 48 12.19 -9.42 4.76
N LEU A 49 12.15 -9.27 3.43
CA LEU A 49 11.79 -10.37 2.53
C LEU A 49 12.98 -11.33 2.34
N THR A 50 12.69 -12.62 2.30
CA THR A 50 13.68 -13.62 1.86
C THR A 50 13.93 -13.50 0.36
N ASP A 51 15.04 -14.04 -0.13
CA ASP A 51 15.34 -14.03 -1.56
C ASP A 51 14.33 -14.82 -2.39
N GLU A 52 13.78 -15.91 -1.83
CA GLU A 52 12.67 -16.67 -2.44
C GLU A 52 11.42 -15.79 -2.59
N GLU A 53 11.05 -15.03 -1.55
CA GLU A 53 9.91 -14.11 -1.59
C GLU A 53 10.09 -13.01 -2.64
N LYS A 54 11.29 -12.41 -2.73
CA LYS A 54 11.63 -11.38 -3.72
C LYS A 54 11.60 -11.92 -5.16
N LYS A 55 12.00 -13.17 -5.36
CA LYS A 55 12.08 -13.78 -6.70
C LYS A 55 10.72 -14.30 -7.18
N LYS A 56 9.96 -14.96 -6.30
CA LYS A 56 8.78 -15.75 -6.69
C LYS A 56 7.45 -15.12 -6.31
N LYS A 57 7.38 -14.40 -5.18
CA LYS A 57 6.10 -14.04 -4.57
C LYS A 57 5.75 -12.57 -4.72
N TYR A 58 6.70 -11.68 -4.46
CA TYR A 58 6.44 -10.25 -4.43
C TYR A 58 7.25 -9.47 -5.45
N ASP A 59 6.65 -8.42 -5.99
CA ASP A 59 7.31 -7.43 -6.81
C ASP A 59 7.88 -6.32 -5.92
N VAL A 60 9.22 -6.29 -5.82
CA VAL A 60 9.97 -5.32 -5.03
C VAL A 60 9.68 -3.88 -5.46
N HIS A 61 9.55 -3.62 -6.75
CA HIS A 61 9.29 -2.27 -7.25
C HIS A 61 7.90 -1.79 -6.83
N ARG A 62 6.91 -2.69 -6.86
CA ARG A 62 5.55 -2.36 -6.40
C ARG A 62 5.50 -2.10 -4.89
N ILE A 63 6.21 -2.90 -4.09
CA ILE A 63 6.31 -2.63 -2.64
C ILE A 63 6.90 -1.24 -2.38
N LEU A 64 7.98 -0.87 -3.07
CA LEU A 64 8.59 0.46 -2.92
C LEU A 64 7.65 1.59 -3.38
N ALA A 65 6.85 1.37 -4.44
CA ALA A 65 5.91 2.35 -4.96
C ALA A 65 4.79 2.71 -3.97
N LEU A 66 4.45 1.82 -3.03
CA LEU A 66 3.43 2.08 -1.99
C LEU A 66 3.74 3.35 -1.18
N LYS A 67 5.02 3.69 -0.99
CA LYS A 67 5.43 4.93 -0.30
C LYS A 67 4.83 6.18 -0.95
N LEU A 68 4.81 6.22 -2.28
CA LEU A 68 4.29 7.34 -3.06
C LEU A 68 2.77 7.26 -3.20
N ILE A 69 2.26 6.08 -3.55
CA ILE A 69 0.82 5.87 -3.80
C ILE A 69 -0.02 6.20 -2.55
N CYS A 70 0.47 5.81 -1.38
CA CYS A 70 -0.22 6.00 -0.10
C CYS A 70 0.20 7.29 0.64
N GLY A 71 0.81 8.27 -0.07
CA GLY A 71 1.42 9.46 0.52
C GLY A 71 0.43 10.43 1.18
N GLN A 72 -0.76 10.63 0.60
CA GLN A 72 -1.81 11.49 1.15
C GLN A 72 -3.17 10.80 1.02
N ARG A 73 -4.03 10.99 2.04
CA ARG A 73 -5.47 10.66 1.90
C ARG A 73 -6.08 11.54 0.82
N SER A 74 -7.12 11.03 0.17
CA SER A 74 -7.93 11.87 -0.71
C SER A 74 -8.48 13.04 0.11
N PRO A 75 -8.55 14.27 -0.43
CA PRO A 75 -9.27 15.34 0.26
C PRO A 75 -10.69 14.85 0.54
N PRO A 76 -11.26 15.16 1.73
CA PRO A 76 -12.64 14.82 2.01
C PRO A 76 -13.53 15.41 0.91
N ALA A 77 -14.47 14.62 0.38
CA ALA A 77 -15.40 15.10 -0.63
C ALA A 77 -16.08 16.39 -0.13
N PRO A 78 -16.23 17.42 -0.97
CA PRO A 78 -16.93 18.63 -0.58
C PRO A 78 -18.34 18.25 -0.13
N LYS A 79 -18.72 18.64 1.09
CA LYS A 79 -20.08 18.47 1.59
C LYS A 79 -21.00 19.17 0.62
N GLN A 80 -21.73 18.41 -0.19
CA GLN A 80 -22.85 18.97 -0.96
C GLN A 80 -23.90 19.37 0.07
N ASN A 81 -23.93 20.65 0.44
CA ASN A 81 -25.07 21.22 1.14
C ASN A 81 -26.26 21.07 0.18
N LYS A 82 -27.10 20.06 0.43
CA LYS A 82 -28.42 19.98 -0.19
C LYS A 82 -29.22 21.16 0.33
N ILE A 83 -29.21 22.26 -0.43
CA ILE A 83 -30.18 23.35 -0.28
C ILE A 83 -31.52 22.72 -0.67
N ILE A 84 -32.34 22.41 0.32
CA ILE A 84 -33.75 22.09 0.12
C ILE A 84 -34.41 23.45 -0.16
N VAL A 85 -34.85 23.65 -1.42
CA VAL A 85 -35.77 24.73 -1.82
C VAL A 85 -37.17 24.15 -1.82
#